data_AF-A0A9E4XAR6-F1
#
_entry.id   AF-A0A9E4XAR6-F1
#
_cell.length_a   1.000
_cell.length_b   1.000
_cell.length_c   1.000
_cell.angle_alpha   90.00
_cell.angle_beta   90.00
_cell.angle_gamma   90.00
#
_symmetry.space_group_name_H-M   'P 1'
#
loop_
_entity.id
_entity.type
_entity.pdbx_description
1 polymer ?
#
loop_
_entity_poly.entity_id
_entity_poly.type
_entity_poly.pdbx_seq_one_letter_code
_entity_poly.pdbx_strand_id
1 'polypeptide(L)'
;MEWDFGDGSTSTDQSPTHRYTIAGRHTVGLEVSGPGGTDTRVMPGLVTVSPGPPVSLEVSPSSAAIAVQRSTQFTAVARDEFGNFVPSEVTWAIAGEGGSISSDGRFTADT
;
A
#
# COMPACT_ATOMS: atom_id res chain seq x y z
N MET A 1 21.64 -13.00 20.18
CA MET A 1 21.67 -12.23 18.92
C MET A 1 20.24 -12.12 18.45
N GLU A 2 19.85 -10.94 17.99
CA GLU A 2 18.49 -10.62 17.61
C GLU A 2 18.53 -9.69 16.40
N TRP A 3 17.88 -10.13 15.32
CA TRP A 3 17.60 -9.34 14.13
C TRP A 3 16.25 -8.67 14.29
N ASP A 4 16.19 -7.40 13.90
CA ASP A 4 14.96 -6.64 13.68
C ASP A 4 14.90 -6.28 12.19
N PHE A 5 13.85 -6.71 11.49
CA PHE A 5 13.73 -6.48 10.05
C PHE A 5 13.07 -5.15 9.69
N GLY A 6 12.55 -4.41 10.67
CA GLY A 6 11.88 -3.12 10.49
C GLY A 6 10.42 -3.21 10.04
N ASP A 7 9.86 -4.42 9.96
CA ASP A 7 8.45 -4.69 9.62
C ASP A 7 7.66 -5.31 10.78
N GLY A 8 8.24 -5.33 11.98
CA GLY A 8 7.68 -5.95 13.18
C GLY A 8 8.08 -7.42 13.38
N SER A 9 8.81 -8.02 12.42
CA SER A 9 9.36 -9.36 12.55
C SER A 9 10.78 -9.33 13.12
N THR A 10 11.12 -10.33 13.93
CA THR A 10 12.47 -10.53 14.47
C THR A 10 12.98 -11.95 14.24
N SER A 11 14.29 -12.17 14.37
CA SER A 11 14.90 -13.51 14.32
C SER A 11 16.11 -13.61 15.24
N THR A 12 16.35 -14.81 15.81
CA THR A 12 17.53 -15.11 16.61
C THR A 12 18.57 -15.95 15.85
N ASP A 13 18.31 -16.28 14.59
CA ASP A 13 19.23 -17.04 13.75
C ASP A 13 20.47 -16.20 13.40
N GLN A 14 21.62 -16.86 13.25
CA GLN A 14 22.85 -16.17 12.83
C GLN A 14 22.77 -15.66 11.39
N SER A 15 22.01 -16.34 10.54
CA SER A 15 21.83 -16.01 9.12
C SER A 15 20.38 -16.27 8.71
N PRO A 16 19.44 -15.41 9.12
CA PRO A 16 18.03 -15.59 8.82
C PRO A 16 17.74 -15.33 7.35
N THR A 17 16.73 -16.02 6.82
CA THR A 17 16.07 -15.63 5.57
C THR A 17 14.73 -15.01 5.92
N HIS A 18 14.49 -13.77 5.48
CA HIS A 18 13.25 -13.05 5.74
C HIS A 18 12.57 -12.61 4.44
N ARG A 19 11.24 -12.67 4.41
CA ARG A 19 10.44 -12.28 3.24
C ARG A 19 9.55 -11.11 3.59
N TYR A 20 9.82 -9.97 2.98
CA TYR A 20 8.99 -8.78 3.10
C TYR A 20 7.77 -8.86 2.19
N THR A 21 6.58 -8.65 2.75
CA THR A 21 5.32 -8.56 2.00
C THR A 21 4.75 -7.15 1.95
N ILE A 22 5.18 -6.27 2.86
CA ILE A 22 4.73 -4.88 2.93
C ILE A 22 5.65 -4.00 2.09
N ALA A 23 5.06 -3.28 1.13
CA ALA A 23 5.77 -2.28 0.33
C ALA A 23 6.20 -1.11 1.20
N GLY A 24 7.41 -0.60 0.95
CA GLY A 24 8.00 0.46 1.75
C GLY A 24 9.49 0.26 1.98
N ARG A 25 10.04 1.14 2.82
CA ARG A 25 11.46 1.14 3.17
C ARG A 25 11.62 0.59 4.59
N HIS A 26 12.37 -0.50 4.71
CA HIS A 26 12.55 -1.23 5.96
C HIS A 26 13.95 -1.01 6.52
N THR A 27 14.02 -0.64 7.79
CA THR A 27 15.28 -0.45 8.55
C THR A 27 15.64 -1.73 9.25
N VAL A 28 16.82 -2.27 8.99
CA VAL A 28 17.25 -3.54 9.56
C VAL A 28 18.23 -3.29 10.70
N GLY A 29 17.97 -3.92 11.84
CA GLY A 29 18.82 -3.90 13.03
C GLY A 29 19.36 -5.29 13.36
N LEU A 30 20.55 -5.34 13.94
CA LEU A 30 21.12 -6.52 14.57
C LEU A 30 21.66 -6.13 15.94
N GLU A 31 21.20 -6.81 16.98
CA GLU A 31 21.74 -6.75 18.32
C GLU A 31 22.46 -8.06 18.68
N VAL A 32 23.66 -7.96 19.22
CA VAL A 32 24.44 -9.12 19.70
C VAL A 32 24.84 -8.89 21.15
N SER A 33 24.46 -9.83 22.02
CA SER A 33 24.77 -9.82 23.45
C SER A 33 25.63 -11.02 23.81
N GLY A 34 26.67 -10.80 24.62
CA GLY A 34 27.58 -11.83 25.13
C GLY A 34 28.18 -11.46 26.49
N PRO A 35 29.13 -12.27 27.03
CA PRO A 35 29.72 -12.03 28.34
C PRO A 35 30.42 -10.66 28.48
N GLY A 36 30.84 -10.06 27.37
CA GLY A 36 31.48 -8.74 27.32
C GLY A 36 30.51 -7.56 27.15
N GLY A 37 29.20 -7.78 27.10
CA GLY A 37 28.19 -6.75 26.88
C GLY A 37 27.40 -6.94 25.59
N THR A 38 26.77 -5.86 25.14
CA THR A 38 25.85 -5.80 24.00
C THR A 38 26.35 -4.79 22.98
N ASP A 39 26.27 -5.15 21.70
CA ASP A 39 26.51 -4.25 20.56
C ASP A 39 25.32 -4.29 19.60
N THR A 40 25.00 -3.14 19.01
CA THR A 40 23.83 -2.96 18.15
C THR A 40 24.22 -2.24 16.86
N ARG A 41 23.84 -2.82 15.73
CA ARG A 41 24.03 -2.24 14.39
C ARG A 41 22.68 -2.00 13.74
N VAL A 42 22.41 -0.75 13.35
CA VAL A 42 21.19 -0.37 12.61
C VAL A 42 21.54 0.15 11.22
N MET A 43 20.83 -0.34 10.21
CA MET A 43 20.97 0.03 8.81
C MET A 43 19.66 0.65 8.31
N PRO A 44 19.54 1.99 8.33
CA PRO A 44 18.30 2.69 8.01
C PRO A 44 17.92 2.49 6.55
N GLY A 45 16.72 1.94 6.36
CA GLY A 45 16.12 1.73 5.06
C GLY A 45 17.01 0.94 4.09
N LEU A 46 17.59 -0.15 4.61
CA LEU A 46 18.45 -1.09 3.90
C LEU A 46 17.69 -1.80 2.78
N VAL A 47 16.41 -2.10 3.00
CA VAL A 47 15.55 -2.82 2.06
C VAL A 47 14.46 -1.89 1.57
N THR A 48 14.26 -1.84 0.25
CA THR A 48 13.13 -1.12 -0.37
C THR A 48 12.30 -2.13 -1.15
N VAL A 49 11.04 -2.28 -0.76
CA VAL A 49 10.07 -3.16 -1.39
C VAL A 49 9.09 -2.31 -2.19
N SER A 50 8.98 -2.59 -3.48
CA SER A 50 7.96 -1.99 -4.34
C SER A 50 6.73 -2.90 -4.38
N PRO A 51 5.52 -2.34 -4.45
CA PRO A 51 4.32 -3.15 -4.58
C PRO A 51 4.33 -3.91 -5.92
N GLY A 52 3.69 -5.08 -5.94
CA GLY A 52 3.56 -5.89 -7.14
C GLY A 52 2.53 -5.32 -8.14
N PRO A 53 2.26 -6.05 -9.24
CA PRO A 53 1.15 -5.72 -10.13
C PRO A 53 -0.18 -5.65 -9.37
N PRO A 54 -1.09 -4.73 -9.73
CA PRO A 54 -2.39 -4.66 -9.09
C PRO A 54 -3.22 -5.89 -9.46
N VAL A 55 -3.85 -6.51 -8.45
CA VAL A 55 -4.76 -7.66 -8.62
C VAL A 55 -6.19 -7.34 -8.18
N SER A 56 -6.38 -6.25 -7.43
CA SER A 56 -7.68 -5.78 -6.96
C SER A 56 -7.83 -4.27 -7.19
N LEU A 57 -9.06 -3.83 -7.45
CA LEU A 57 -9.45 -2.44 -7.57
C LEU A 57 -10.72 -2.20 -6.75
N GLU A 58 -10.62 -1.38 -5.72
CA GLU A 58 -11.73 -1.03 -4.83
C GLU A 58 -12.22 0.38 -5.12
N VAL A 59 -13.51 0.56 -5.39
CA VAL A 59 -14.14 1.87 -5.64
C VAL A 59 -14.99 2.29 -4.45
N SER A 60 -14.85 3.55 -4.02
CA SER A 60 -15.61 4.14 -2.91
C SER A 60 -16.18 5.53 -3.26
N PRO A 61 -17.47 5.79 -3.01
CA PRO A 61 -18.47 4.83 -2.56
C PRO A 61 -18.81 3.81 -3.66
N SER A 62 -19.27 2.60 -3.31
CA SER A 62 -19.66 1.59 -4.31
C SER A 62 -20.97 1.92 -5.03
N SER A 63 -21.79 2.79 -4.44
CA SER A 63 -22.99 3.35 -5.05
C SER A 63 -23.32 4.71 -4.41
N ALA A 64 -23.94 5.60 -5.17
CA ALA A 64 -24.42 6.89 -4.65
C ALA A 64 -25.69 7.30 -5.40
N ALA A 65 -26.69 7.80 -4.66
CA ALA A 65 -27.86 8.46 -5.24
C ALA A 65 -27.57 9.96 -5.32
N ILE A 66 -27.52 10.51 -6.54
CA ILE A 66 -27.10 11.88 -6.80
C ILE A 66 -28.27 12.61 -7.45
N ALA A 67 -28.69 13.72 -6.84
CA ALA A 67 -29.71 14.57 -7.44
C ALA A 67 -29.19 15.22 -8.73
N VAL A 68 -30.09 15.49 -9.67
CA VAL A 68 -29.78 16.19 -10.93
C VAL A 68 -28.98 17.48 -10.65
N GLN A 69 -27.95 17.74 -11.46
CA GLN A 69 -27.01 18.88 -11.32
C GLN A 69 -26.13 18.84 -10.05
N ARG A 70 -26.07 17.71 -9.33
CA ARG A 70 -25.12 17.51 -8.23
C ARG A 70 -23.98 16.61 -8.65
N SER A 71 -22.89 16.69 -7.90
CA SER A 71 -21.71 15.84 -8.08
C SER A 71 -21.38 15.06 -6.82
N THR A 72 -20.75 13.90 -7.01
CA THR A 72 -20.12 13.12 -5.95
C THR A 72 -18.71 12.71 -6.37
N GLN A 73 -17.84 12.50 -5.38
CA GLN A 73 -16.49 12.01 -5.61
C GLN A 73 -16.47 10.48 -5.48
N PHE A 74 -15.97 9.80 -6.50
CA PHE A 74 -15.54 8.42 -6.41
C PHE A 74 -14.02 8.37 -6.31
N THR A 75 -13.51 7.48 -5.48
CA THR A 75 -12.10 7.14 -5.40
C THR A 75 -11.92 5.69 -5.76
N ALA A 76 -10.80 5.35 -6.38
CA ALA A 76 -10.44 3.97 -6.64
C ALA A 76 -9.04 3.69 -6.09
N VAL A 77 -8.89 2.55 -5.44
CA VAL A 77 -7.64 2.11 -4.81
C VAL A 77 -7.26 0.77 -5.39
N ALA A 78 -6.15 0.73 -6.11
CA ALA A 78 -5.57 -0.51 -6.60
C ALA A 78 -4.66 -1.15 -5.55
N ARG A 79 -4.75 -2.47 -5.39
CA ARG A 79 -3.94 -3.25 -4.45
C ARG A 79 -3.29 -4.45 -5.12
N ASP A 80 -2.08 -4.80 -4.68
CA ASP A 80 -1.40 -6.04 -5.09
C ASP A 80 -1.89 -7.26 -4.30
N GLU A 81 -1.34 -8.46 -4.59
CA GLU A 81 -1.70 -9.72 -3.92
C GLU A 81 -1.46 -9.69 -2.40
N PHE A 82 -0.54 -8.84 -1.93
CA PHE A 82 -0.22 -8.67 -0.51
C PHE A 82 -0.99 -7.50 0.14
N GLY A 83 -1.91 -6.86 -0.59
CA GLY A 83 -2.72 -5.75 -0.12
C GLY A 83 -2.02 -4.38 -0.14
N ASN A 84 -0.82 -4.29 -0.71
CA ASN A 84 -0.07 -3.04 -0.81
C ASN A 84 -0.76 -2.09 -1.79
N PHE A 85 -0.70 -0.80 -1.48
CA PHE A 85 -1.20 0.24 -2.38
C PHE A 85 -0.35 0.29 -3.65
N VAL A 86 -1.01 0.17 -4.80
CA VAL A 86 -0.39 0.33 -6.11
C VAL A 86 -0.81 1.70 -6.65
N PRO A 87 0.09 2.69 -6.74
CA PRO A 87 -0.19 3.96 -7.40
C PRO A 87 -0.29 3.73 -8.92
N SER A 88 -1.46 3.31 -9.38
CA SER A 88 -1.79 3.16 -10.80
C SER A 88 -2.63 4.32 -11.29
N GLU A 89 -2.49 4.68 -12.56
CA GLU A 89 -3.43 5.60 -13.23
C GLU A 89 -4.79 4.92 -13.39
N VAL A 90 -5.76 5.33 -12.57
CA VAL A 90 -7.13 4.88 -12.69
C VAL A 90 -7.79 5.66 -13.81
N THR A 91 -8.32 4.96 -14.81
CA THR A 91 -9.16 5.57 -15.84
C THR A 91 -10.63 5.41 -15.48
N TRP A 92 -11.34 6.53 -15.41
CA TRP A 92 -12.78 6.56 -15.15
C TRP A 92 -13.57 6.65 -16.45
N ALA A 93 -14.63 5.85 -16.55
CA ALA A 93 -15.57 5.90 -17.66
C ALA A 93 -16.99 5.64 -17.16
N ILE A 94 -17.99 6.22 -17.84
CA ILE A 94 -19.40 5.95 -17.62
C ILE A 94 -19.89 4.94 -18.66
N ALA A 95 -20.68 3.96 -18.21
CA ALA A 95 -21.27 2.96 -19.10
C ALA A 95 -22.73 3.26 -19.49
N GLY A 96 -23.33 4.33 -18.95
CA GLY A 96 -24.72 4.69 -19.19
C GLY A 96 -24.90 6.18 -19.43
N GLU A 97 -26.12 6.55 -19.82
CA GLU A 97 -26.53 7.94 -20.00
C GLU A 97 -27.13 8.48 -18.69
N GLY A 98 -26.81 9.72 -18.33
CA GLY A 98 -27.29 10.35 -17.08
C GLY A 98 -26.26 11.19 -16.33
N GLY A 99 -25.07 11.41 -16.89
CA GLY A 99 -24.06 12.26 -16.28
C GLY A 99 -22.73 12.26 -17.01
N SER A 100 -21.75 12.90 -16.40
CA SER A 100 -20.35 12.92 -16.82
C SER A 100 -19.43 12.59 -15.64
N ILE A 101 -18.32 11.89 -15.89
CA ILE A 101 -17.27 11.65 -14.89
C ILE A 101 -15.96 12.27 -15.35
N SER A 102 -15.28 12.96 -14.43
CA SER A 102 -13.96 13.51 -14.68
C SER A 102 -12.85 12.48 -14.44
N SER A 103 -11.63 12.76 -14.93
CA SER A 103 -10.47 11.87 -14.79
C SER A 103 -10.02 11.67 -13.34
N ASP A 104 -10.40 12.56 -12.43
CA ASP A 104 -10.19 12.44 -11.00
C ASP A 104 -11.33 11.67 -10.28
N GLY A 105 -12.33 11.16 -11.00
CA GLY A 105 -13.40 10.33 -10.44
C GLY A 105 -14.62 11.09 -9.93
N ARG A 106 -14.74 12.38 -10.24
CA ARG A 106 -15.92 13.17 -9.85
C ARG A 106 -17.03 12.97 -10.87
N PHE A 107 -18.14 12.37 -10.44
CA PHE A 107 -19.32 12.19 -11.26
C PHE A 107 -20.31 13.34 -11.03
N THR A 108 -20.87 13.90 -12.10
CA THR A 108 -21.95 14.89 -12.08
C THR A 108 -23.17 14.33 -12.80
N ALA A 109 -24.33 14.35 -12.14
CA ALA A 109 -25.58 13.91 -12.75
C ALA A 109 -26.14 14.98 -13.69
N ASP A 110 -26.39 14.60 -14.93
CA ASP A 110 -27.01 15.44 -15.96
C ASP A 110 -28.54 15.27 -15.95
N THR A 111 -29.25 16.13 -16.70
CA THR A 111 -30.73 16.17 -16.76
C THR A 111 -31.34 15.05 -17.56
#